data_AF-A0A8J4YTU1-F1
#
_entry.id   AF-A0A8J4YTU1-F1
#
_cell.length_a   1.000
_cell.length_b   1.000
_cell.length_c   1.000
_cell.angle_alpha   90.00
_cell.angle_beta   90.00
_cell.angle_gamma   90.00
#
_symmetry.space_group_name_H-M   'P 1'
#
loop_
_entity.id
_entity.type
_entity.pdbx_description
1 polymer ?
#
loop_
_entity_poly.entity_id
_entity_poly.type
_entity_poly.pdbx_seq_one_letter_code
_entity_poly.pdbx_strand_id
1 'polypeptide(L)'
;MAMYAIGLSVLQEEISYEKTQVKQVAYADDLTGAGKISELRKWWDLVKKNGPTIGYTPNATKSILIVKPEHYEIGMRLFRDSGVTVTKDGQRHLGAVIGTPEFKQKYVEEKVSEWVKEVGVLSDIAKTEPHAAYSAFTHGLQHRWSFVKRTTPGISHLLRPLEESIRKTFLPALLKTNFVIGNDVRELLSLPPRLGGMGITSPEKMAEEENRDSIHLTRSLTEKIIAQDAKGETDQNAVLELKKTMSRNKQNAQVERLQHLKNVMPIETVKKIHIAQETGASNWLTCLPIRTKGFSLNKQEFVDAVALRYGWPVEGLPKTCVCGDPNSVDHTMTCKKGGFVHVHQTR
;
A
#
# COMPACT_ATOMS: atom_id res chain seq x y z
N MET A 1 -0.43 -15.49 -22.95
CA MET A 1 -1.60 -15.23 -22.07
C MET A 1 -2.93 -15.52 -22.77
N ALA A 2 -3.22 -14.98 -23.95
CA ALA A 2 -4.50 -15.25 -24.66
C ALA A 2 -4.76 -16.74 -24.92
N MET A 3 -3.74 -17.50 -25.32
CA MET A 3 -3.88 -18.96 -25.54
C MET A 3 -4.23 -19.75 -24.27
N TYR A 4 -3.70 -19.34 -23.11
CA TYR A 4 -4.06 -19.96 -21.82
C TYR A 4 -5.50 -19.63 -21.43
N ALA A 5 -5.95 -18.40 -21.66
CA ALA A 5 -7.33 -18.01 -21.40
C ALA A 5 -8.30 -18.84 -22.23
N ILE A 6 -8.07 -18.96 -23.55
CA ILE A 6 -8.93 -19.76 -24.43
C ILE A 6 -8.91 -21.25 -24.02
N GLY A 7 -7.71 -21.82 -23.82
CA GLY A 7 -7.58 -23.22 -23.45
C GLY A 7 -8.25 -23.54 -22.11
N LEU A 8 -7.98 -22.76 -21.07
CA LEU A 8 -8.55 -23.02 -19.74
C LEU A 8 -10.04 -22.77 -19.68
N SER A 9 -10.58 -21.81 -20.45
CA SER A 9 -12.03 -21.66 -20.57
C SER A 9 -12.68 -22.92 -21.16
N VAL A 10 -12.09 -23.50 -22.21
CA VAL A 10 -12.57 -24.76 -22.80
C VAL A 10 -12.48 -25.91 -21.78
N LEU A 11 -11.36 -26.03 -21.06
CA LEU A 11 -11.21 -27.05 -20.00
C LEU A 11 -12.26 -26.89 -18.90
N GLN A 12 -12.52 -25.65 -18.47
CA GLN A 12 -13.53 -25.35 -17.46
C GLN A 12 -14.94 -25.72 -17.95
N GLU A 13 -15.27 -25.45 -19.21
CA GLU A 13 -16.54 -25.87 -19.83
C GLU A 13 -16.67 -27.39 -19.91
N GLU A 14 -15.63 -28.10 -20.36
CA GLU A 14 -15.61 -29.57 -20.41
C GLU A 14 -15.82 -30.19 -19.01
N ILE A 15 -15.13 -29.67 -17.99
CA ILE A 15 -15.29 -30.15 -16.62
C ILE A 15 -16.68 -29.82 -16.06
N SER A 16 -17.24 -28.67 -16.44
CA SER A 16 -18.59 -28.27 -16.02
C SER A 16 -19.66 -29.16 -16.66
N TYR A 17 -19.44 -29.61 -17.90
CA TYR A 17 -20.31 -30.55 -18.61
C TYR A 17 -20.41 -31.90 -17.88
N GLU A 18 -19.33 -32.35 -17.25
CA GLU A 18 -19.27 -33.56 -16.42
C GLU A 18 -20.00 -33.41 -15.05
N LYS A 19 -20.71 -32.29 -14.84
CA LYS A 19 -21.60 -32.00 -13.69
C LYS A 19 -20.94 -32.08 -12.32
N THR A 20 -19.68 -31.67 -12.21
CA THR A 20 -19.05 -31.54 -10.88
C THR A 20 -19.74 -30.42 -10.07
N GLN A 21 -19.83 -30.58 -8.75
CA GLN A 21 -20.29 -29.50 -7.85
C GLN A 21 -19.16 -28.54 -7.46
N VAL A 22 -18.01 -28.61 -8.12
CA VAL A 22 -16.83 -27.78 -7.83
C VAL A 22 -16.99 -26.44 -8.52
N LYS A 23 -16.81 -25.36 -7.76
CA LYS A 23 -16.66 -24.03 -8.32
C LYS A 23 -15.22 -23.83 -8.71
N GLN A 24 -14.96 -23.37 -9.92
CA GLN A 24 -13.61 -23.20 -10.44
C GLN A 24 -13.35 -21.76 -10.90
N VAL A 25 -12.09 -21.37 -10.82
CA VAL A 25 -11.60 -20.07 -11.28
C VAL A 25 -10.18 -20.26 -11.79
N ALA A 26 -9.80 -19.51 -12.83
CA ALA A 26 -8.45 -19.51 -13.37
C ALA A 26 -7.89 -18.09 -13.40
N TYR A 27 -6.62 -17.94 -13.07
CA TYR A 27 -5.87 -16.70 -13.30
C TYR A 27 -4.59 -17.03 -14.05
N ALA A 28 -4.52 -16.64 -15.32
CA ALA A 28 -3.50 -17.15 -16.25
C ALA A 28 -3.47 -18.69 -16.22
N ASP A 29 -2.36 -19.32 -15.85
CA ASP A 29 -2.20 -20.78 -15.73
C ASP A 29 -2.63 -21.36 -14.37
N ASP A 30 -2.86 -20.51 -13.36
CA ASP A 30 -3.27 -20.95 -12.03
C ASP A 30 -4.76 -21.30 -12.00
N LEU A 31 -5.07 -22.60 -12.17
CA LEU A 31 -6.42 -23.15 -12.04
C LEU A 31 -6.72 -23.55 -10.58
N THR A 32 -7.87 -23.12 -10.07
CA THR A 32 -8.32 -23.38 -8.70
C THR A 32 -9.74 -23.92 -8.68
N GLY A 33 -9.98 -24.95 -7.86
CA GLY A 33 -11.29 -25.52 -7.59
C GLY A 33 -11.64 -25.43 -6.10
N ALA A 34 -12.90 -25.16 -5.78
CA ALA A 34 -13.44 -25.12 -4.43
C ALA A 34 -14.75 -25.92 -4.33
N GLY A 35 -14.83 -26.84 -3.36
CA GLY A 35 -15.99 -27.71 -3.19
C GLY A 35 -15.78 -28.76 -2.10
N LYS A 36 -16.64 -29.78 -2.07
CA LYS A 36 -16.48 -30.96 -1.19
C LYS A 36 -15.25 -31.76 -1.63
N ILE A 37 -14.51 -32.36 -0.68
CA ILE A 37 -13.25 -33.08 -0.97
C ILE A 37 -13.44 -34.20 -2.00
N SER A 38 -14.55 -34.95 -1.91
CA SER A 38 -14.86 -36.00 -2.89
C SER A 38 -15.06 -35.46 -4.31
N GLU A 39 -15.71 -34.30 -4.43
CA GLU A 39 -15.96 -33.64 -5.72
C GLU A 39 -14.68 -32.99 -6.25
N LEU A 40 -13.83 -32.43 -5.36
CA LEU A 40 -12.51 -31.91 -5.72
C LEU A 40 -11.59 -33.02 -6.25
N ARG A 41 -11.69 -34.24 -5.72
CA ARG A 41 -10.91 -35.37 -6.25
C ARG A 41 -11.35 -35.71 -7.68
N LYS A 42 -12.65 -35.83 -7.91
CA LYS A 42 -13.20 -36.05 -9.26
C LYS A 42 -12.78 -34.93 -10.22
N TRP A 43 -12.89 -33.68 -9.78
CA TRP A 43 -12.46 -32.52 -10.53
C TRP A 43 -10.97 -32.58 -10.90
N TRP A 44 -10.10 -32.91 -9.95
CA TRP A 44 -8.67 -33.07 -10.21
C TRP A 44 -8.39 -34.16 -11.25
N ASP A 45 -9.05 -35.31 -11.16
CA ASP A 45 -8.88 -36.41 -12.11
C ASP A 45 -9.35 -36.00 -13.52
N LEU A 46 -10.43 -35.21 -13.63
CA LEU A 46 -10.88 -34.62 -14.89
C LEU A 46 -9.89 -33.60 -15.45
N VAL A 47 -9.35 -32.70 -14.62
CA VAL A 47 -8.29 -31.75 -15.03
C VAL A 47 -7.07 -32.50 -15.57
N LYS A 48 -6.66 -33.58 -14.90
CA LYS A 48 -5.51 -34.39 -15.33
C LYS A 48 -5.77 -35.17 -16.62
N LYS A 49 -7.00 -35.64 -16.82
CA LYS A 49 -7.41 -36.38 -18.03
C LYS A 49 -7.57 -35.46 -19.24
N ASN A 50 -8.30 -34.35 -19.07
CA ASN A 50 -8.70 -33.47 -20.16
C ASN A 50 -7.68 -32.35 -20.42
N GLY A 51 -6.93 -31.90 -19.41
CA GLY A 51 -5.93 -30.84 -19.58
C GLY A 51 -4.93 -31.10 -20.72
N PRO A 52 -4.33 -32.30 -20.84
CA PRO A 52 -3.34 -32.57 -21.89
C PRO A 52 -3.85 -32.42 -23.33
N THR A 53 -5.16 -32.59 -23.59
CA THR A 53 -5.73 -32.47 -24.94
C THR A 53 -5.65 -31.03 -25.47
N ILE A 54 -5.61 -30.06 -24.57
CA ILE A 54 -5.48 -28.63 -24.87
C ILE A 54 -4.09 -28.07 -24.52
N GLY A 55 -3.12 -28.94 -24.24
CA GLY A 55 -1.75 -28.56 -23.88
C GLY A 55 -1.56 -28.08 -22.43
N TYR A 56 -2.53 -28.31 -21.54
CA TYR A 56 -2.42 -27.98 -20.11
C TYR A 56 -2.10 -29.24 -19.29
N THR A 57 -0.86 -29.37 -18.81
CA THR A 57 -0.47 -30.51 -17.97
C THR A 57 -0.35 -30.09 -16.50
N PRO A 58 -1.32 -30.46 -15.63
CA PRO A 58 -1.28 -30.05 -14.22
C PRO A 58 -0.11 -30.73 -13.49
N ASN A 59 0.65 -29.96 -12.73
CA ASN A 59 1.77 -30.48 -11.95
C ASN A 59 1.32 -30.84 -10.53
N ALA A 60 1.06 -32.14 -10.29
CA ALA A 60 0.62 -32.66 -9.00
C ALA A 60 1.49 -32.21 -7.82
N THR A 61 2.82 -32.18 -7.98
CA THR A 61 3.75 -31.82 -6.90
C THR A 61 3.67 -30.34 -6.50
N LYS A 62 3.24 -29.47 -7.43
CA LYS A 62 2.99 -28.05 -7.17
C LYS A 62 1.55 -27.78 -6.77
N SER A 63 0.63 -28.70 -7.06
CA SER A 63 -0.77 -28.60 -6.68
C SER A 63 -0.95 -28.89 -5.18
N ILE A 64 -1.77 -28.07 -4.54
CA ILE A 64 -1.98 -28.12 -3.10
C ILE A 64 -3.47 -28.14 -2.81
N LEU A 65 -3.89 -29.12 -2.02
CA LEU A 65 -5.24 -29.19 -1.47
C LEU A 65 -5.24 -28.57 -0.07
N ILE A 66 -5.95 -27.46 0.08
CA ILE A 66 -6.19 -26.83 1.37
C ILE A 66 -7.51 -27.38 1.93
N VAL A 67 -7.47 -28.01 3.11
CA VAL A 67 -8.65 -28.55 3.79
C VAL A 67 -8.82 -27.92 5.15
N LYS A 68 -10.05 -27.91 5.66
CA LYS A 68 -10.29 -27.56 7.06
C LYS A 68 -9.69 -28.63 7.99
N PRO A 69 -9.19 -28.28 9.19
CA PRO A 69 -8.54 -29.22 10.10
C PRO A 69 -9.34 -30.50 10.38
N GLU A 70 -10.66 -30.38 10.53
CA GLU A 70 -11.60 -31.49 10.78
C GLU A 70 -11.73 -32.48 9.60
N HIS A 71 -11.27 -32.10 8.41
CA HIS A 71 -11.34 -32.93 7.21
C HIS A 71 -9.96 -33.35 6.70
N TYR A 72 -8.90 -33.10 7.47
CA TYR A 72 -7.53 -33.40 7.07
C TYR A 72 -7.31 -34.88 6.74
N GLU A 73 -7.75 -35.77 7.62
CA GLU A 73 -7.64 -37.23 7.41
C GLU A 73 -8.41 -37.71 6.18
N ILE A 74 -9.58 -37.12 5.91
CA ILE A 74 -10.38 -37.42 4.72
C ILE A 74 -9.65 -36.96 3.46
N GLY A 75 -9.08 -35.75 3.48
CA GLY A 75 -8.25 -35.21 2.40
C GLY A 75 -7.04 -36.10 2.10
N MET A 76 -6.26 -36.43 3.12
CA MET A 76 -5.09 -37.31 3.02
C MET A 76 -5.44 -38.68 2.46
N ARG A 77 -6.58 -39.27 2.89
CA ARG A 77 -7.04 -40.56 2.37
C ARG A 77 -7.46 -40.47 0.91
N LEU A 78 -8.26 -39.46 0.54
CA LEU A 78 -8.83 -39.32 -0.81
C LEU A 78 -7.83 -38.83 -1.85
N PHE A 79 -6.73 -38.18 -1.47
CA PHE A 79 -5.71 -37.67 -2.39
C PHE A 79 -4.37 -38.42 -2.31
N ARG A 80 -4.29 -39.52 -1.56
CA ARG A 80 -3.04 -40.27 -1.31
C ARG A 80 -2.28 -40.66 -2.58
N ASP A 81 -3.01 -41.08 -3.61
CA ASP A 81 -2.51 -41.58 -4.90
C ASP A 81 -2.43 -40.48 -5.98
N SER A 82 -2.80 -39.23 -5.65
CA SER A 82 -2.87 -38.14 -6.62
C SER A 82 -1.53 -37.42 -6.85
N GLY A 83 -0.60 -37.52 -5.89
CA GLY A 83 0.65 -36.73 -5.84
C GLY A 83 0.47 -35.28 -5.37
N VAL A 84 -0.76 -34.87 -5.03
CA VAL A 84 -1.10 -33.53 -4.52
C VAL A 84 -0.73 -33.42 -3.04
N THR A 85 -0.13 -32.29 -2.65
CA THR A 85 0.17 -32.02 -1.24
C THR A 85 -1.08 -31.55 -0.50
N VAL A 86 -1.41 -32.16 0.64
CA VAL A 86 -2.57 -31.78 1.46
C VAL A 86 -2.11 -30.99 2.69
N THR A 87 -2.72 -29.83 2.93
CA THR A 87 -2.44 -28.98 4.10
C THR A 87 -3.72 -28.58 4.80
N LYS A 88 -3.66 -28.50 6.14
CA LYS A 88 -4.75 -27.98 7.00
C LYS A 88 -4.49 -26.58 7.55
N ASP A 89 -3.23 -26.14 7.51
CA ASP A 89 -2.81 -24.88 8.12
C ASP A 89 -3.06 -23.70 7.17
N GLY A 90 -2.78 -23.90 5.89
CA GLY A 90 -2.97 -22.88 4.86
C GLY A 90 -1.93 -22.95 3.76
N GLN A 91 -2.12 -22.10 2.76
CA GLN A 91 -1.18 -21.91 1.67
C GLN A 91 -1.31 -20.52 1.04
N ARG A 92 -0.23 -20.05 0.43
CA ARG A 92 -0.22 -18.84 -0.40
C ARG A 92 -1.00 -19.11 -1.71
N HIS A 93 -1.89 -18.20 -2.08
CA HIS A 93 -2.67 -18.29 -3.30
C HIS A 93 -2.74 -16.92 -3.99
N LEU A 94 -2.23 -16.83 -5.22
CA LEU A 94 -2.14 -15.59 -6.02
C LEU A 94 -1.51 -14.40 -5.27
N GLY A 95 -0.50 -14.67 -4.43
CA GLY A 95 0.15 -13.67 -3.58
C GLY A 95 -0.58 -13.35 -2.27
N ALA A 96 -1.84 -13.76 -2.12
CA ALA A 96 -2.60 -13.70 -0.88
C ALA A 96 -2.43 -15.00 -0.07
N VAL A 97 -3.16 -15.12 1.05
CA VAL A 97 -3.07 -16.26 1.96
C VAL A 97 -4.47 -16.82 2.29
N ILE A 98 -4.60 -18.15 2.17
CA ILE A 98 -5.79 -18.90 2.54
C ILE A 98 -5.38 -19.92 3.60
N GLY A 99 -6.13 -20.03 4.69
CA GLY A 99 -5.76 -20.92 5.79
C GLY A 99 -6.35 -20.50 7.13
N THR A 100 -5.81 -21.07 8.20
CA THR A 100 -6.17 -20.74 9.57
C THR A 100 -5.75 -19.31 9.93
N PRO A 101 -6.36 -18.71 10.97
CA PRO A 101 -5.95 -17.39 11.46
C PRO A 101 -4.44 -17.32 11.79
N GLU A 102 -3.89 -18.38 12.37
CA GLU A 102 -2.48 -18.45 12.79
C GLU A 102 -1.55 -18.43 11.58
N PHE A 103 -1.89 -19.18 10.52
CA PHE A 103 -1.11 -19.19 9.28
C PHE A 103 -1.14 -17.83 8.58
N LYS A 104 -2.32 -17.17 8.54
CA LYS A 104 -2.48 -15.82 7.99
C LYS A 104 -1.66 -14.80 8.77
N GLN A 105 -1.70 -14.86 10.10
CA GLN A 105 -0.94 -13.99 10.97
C GLN A 105 0.56 -14.15 10.71
N LYS A 106 1.09 -15.37 10.76
CA LYS A 106 2.50 -15.65 10.50
C LYS A 106 2.95 -15.14 9.14
N TYR A 107 2.15 -15.36 8.08
CA TYR A 107 2.45 -14.86 6.74
C TYR A 107 2.60 -13.33 6.69
N VAL A 108 1.69 -12.61 7.34
CA VAL A 108 1.71 -11.14 7.37
C VAL A 108 2.87 -10.64 8.24
N GLU A 109 3.14 -11.28 9.38
CA GLU A 109 4.27 -10.95 10.26
C GLU A 109 5.62 -11.11 9.55
N GLU A 110 5.81 -12.19 8.78
CA GLU A 110 7.01 -12.38 7.96
C GLU A 110 7.18 -11.24 6.94
N LYS A 111 6.10 -10.84 6.26
CA LYS A 111 6.09 -9.72 5.32
C LYS A 111 6.38 -8.38 5.99
N VAL A 112 5.77 -8.14 7.15
CA VAL A 112 5.99 -6.93 7.93
C VAL A 112 7.44 -6.85 8.43
N SER A 113 8.03 -7.97 8.85
CA SER A 113 9.45 -8.02 9.22
C SER A 113 10.37 -7.63 8.06
N GLU A 114 10.08 -8.13 6.85
CA GLU A 114 10.78 -7.73 5.62
C GLU A 114 10.65 -6.22 5.37
N TRP A 115 9.42 -5.68 5.41
CA TRP A 115 9.18 -4.25 5.17
C TRP A 115 9.76 -3.33 6.23
N VAL A 116 9.79 -3.75 7.50
CA VAL A 116 10.45 -2.99 8.57
C VAL A 116 11.95 -2.86 8.28
N LYS A 117 12.61 -3.93 7.80
CA LYS A 117 14.01 -3.87 7.37
C LYS A 117 14.20 -2.92 6.20
N GLU A 118 13.33 -2.96 5.20
CA GLU A 118 13.38 -2.05 4.04
C GLU A 118 13.20 -0.58 4.45
N VAL A 119 12.27 -0.29 5.36
CA VAL A 119 12.10 1.05 5.95
C VAL A 119 13.38 1.45 6.71
N GLY A 120 14.01 0.52 7.43
CA GLY A 120 15.29 0.75 8.10
C GLY A 120 16.39 1.18 7.14
N VAL A 121 16.61 0.41 6.05
CA VAL A 121 17.59 0.76 5.00
C VAL A 121 17.28 2.13 4.41
N LEU A 122 16.01 2.42 4.11
CA LEU A 122 15.62 3.71 3.57
C LEU A 122 15.82 4.87 4.58
N SER A 123 15.68 4.58 5.87
CA SER A 123 15.97 5.53 6.95
C SER A 123 17.45 5.87 7.01
N ASP A 124 18.34 4.91 6.78
CA ASP A 124 19.79 5.16 6.72
C ASP A 124 20.16 6.03 5.53
N ILE A 125 19.55 5.80 4.37
CA ILE A 125 19.71 6.67 3.19
C ILE A 125 19.20 8.08 3.51
N ALA A 126 18.06 8.21 4.19
CA ALA A 126 17.47 9.50 4.53
C ALA A 126 18.40 10.42 5.36
N LYS A 127 19.33 9.84 6.13
CA LYS A 127 20.33 10.61 6.89
C LYS A 127 21.28 11.42 6.01
N THR A 128 21.49 11.01 4.76
CA THR A 128 22.42 11.63 3.81
C THR A 128 21.69 12.24 2.62
N GLU A 129 20.71 11.54 2.07
CA GLU A 129 19.96 11.90 0.86
C GLU A 129 18.44 11.91 1.15
N PRO A 130 17.94 12.83 2.01
CA PRO A 130 16.55 12.81 2.48
C PRO A 130 15.53 13.00 1.36
N HIS A 131 15.80 13.86 0.37
CA HIS A 131 14.88 14.08 -0.75
C HIS A 131 14.73 12.79 -1.61
N ALA A 132 15.84 12.10 -1.89
CA ALA A 132 15.80 10.82 -2.60
C ALA A 132 15.06 9.74 -1.79
N ALA A 133 15.32 9.66 -0.48
CA ALA A 133 14.66 8.71 0.40
C ALA A 133 13.14 8.96 0.50
N TYR A 134 12.73 10.22 0.62
CA TYR A 134 11.33 10.62 0.57
C TYR A 134 10.65 10.20 -0.74
N SER A 135 11.28 10.50 -1.88
CA SER A 135 10.74 10.16 -3.19
C SER A 135 10.62 8.63 -3.37
N ALA A 136 11.64 7.86 -2.97
CA ALA A 136 11.59 6.41 -2.98
C ALA A 136 10.49 5.83 -2.07
N PHE A 137 10.26 6.46 -0.90
CA PHE A 137 9.18 6.07 -0.01
C PHE A 137 7.82 6.29 -0.66
N THR A 138 7.57 7.51 -1.16
CA THR A 138 6.24 7.94 -1.60
C THR A 138 5.85 7.37 -2.95
N HIS A 139 6.79 7.20 -3.87
CA HIS A 139 6.54 6.66 -5.22
C HIS A 139 6.77 5.14 -5.33
N GLY A 140 7.42 4.52 -4.35
CA GLY A 140 7.80 3.11 -4.42
C GLY A 140 7.36 2.32 -3.21
N LEU A 141 8.09 2.48 -2.10
CA LEU A 141 8.04 1.54 -0.96
C LEU A 141 6.62 1.37 -0.40
N GLN A 142 5.90 2.46 -0.14
CA GLN A 142 4.58 2.39 0.48
C GLN A 142 3.54 1.66 -0.38
N HIS A 143 3.74 1.61 -1.70
CA HIS A 143 2.79 0.96 -2.61
C HIS A 143 2.91 -0.56 -2.60
N ARG A 144 4.06 -1.11 -2.20
CA ARG A 144 4.28 -2.58 -2.10
C ARG A 144 3.34 -3.25 -1.10
N TRP A 145 2.89 -2.51 -0.09
CA TRP A 145 2.01 -3.03 0.96
C TRP A 145 0.54 -3.04 0.54
N SER A 146 0.19 -2.36 -0.56
CA SER A 146 -1.19 -2.21 -1.03
C SER A 146 -1.86 -3.54 -1.31
N PHE A 147 -1.12 -4.49 -1.88
CA PHE A 147 -1.65 -5.81 -2.22
C PHE A 147 -2.17 -6.52 -0.95
N VAL A 148 -1.33 -6.66 0.06
CA VAL A 148 -1.68 -7.37 1.31
C VAL A 148 -2.82 -6.67 2.05
N LYS A 149 -2.82 -5.33 2.11
CA LYS A 149 -3.94 -4.55 2.67
C LYS A 149 -5.26 -4.82 1.95
N ARG A 150 -5.24 -5.01 0.62
CA ARG A 150 -6.46 -5.25 -0.17
C ARG A 150 -6.95 -6.69 -0.05
N THR A 151 -6.05 -7.66 0.03
CA THR A 151 -6.40 -9.08 -0.07
C THR A 151 -6.57 -9.78 1.27
N THR A 152 -6.08 -9.22 2.37
CA THR A 152 -6.07 -9.91 3.68
C THR A 152 -6.80 -9.06 4.72
N PRO A 153 -8.05 -9.38 5.07
CA PRO A 153 -8.85 -8.60 6.02
C PRO A 153 -8.35 -8.77 7.47
N GLY A 154 -8.58 -7.76 8.30
CA GLY A 154 -8.32 -7.85 9.75
C GLY A 154 -6.85 -7.78 10.17
N ILE A 155 -5.97 -7.30 9.28
CA ILE A 155 -4.52 -7.27 9.50
C ILE A 155 -4.00 -5.95 10.07
N SER A 156 -4.88 -4.97 10.35
CA SER A 156 -4.46 -3.63 10.80
C SER A 156 -3.46 -3.69 11.96
N HIS A 157 -3.76 -4.47 13.00
CA HIS A 157 -2.91 -4.66 14.18
C HIS A 157 -1.54 -5.27 13.86
N LEU A 158 -1.43 -6.12 12.83
CA LEU A 158 -0.17 -6.73 12.40
C LEU A 158 0.74 -5.75 11.66
N LEU A 159 0.18 -4.65 11.13
CA LEU A 159 0.93 -3.60 10.43
C LEU A 159 1.48 -2.53 11.39
N ARG A 160 1.15 -2.60 12.69
CA ARG A 160 1.65 -1.66 13.71
C ARG A 160 3.19 -1.61 13.78
N PRO A 161 3.94 -2.72 13.75
CA PRO A 161 5.41 -2.65 13.76
C PRO A 161 5.97 -1.85 12.58
N LEU A 162 5.33 -1.93 11.41
CA LEU A 162 5.71 -1.15 10.24
C LEU A 162 5.40 0.34 10.42
N GLU A 163 4.21 0.69 10.92
CA GLU A 163 3.87 2.07 11.28
C GLU A 163 4.85 2.65 12.30
N GLU A 164 5.19 1.89 13.33
CA GLU A 164 6.16 2.28 14.35
C GLU A 164 7.55 2.50 13.75
N SER A 165 7.99 1.65 12.82
CA SER A 165 9.26 1.84 12.10
C SER A 165 9.26 3.14 11.28
N ILE A 166 8.15 3.45 10.61
CA ILE A 166 7.99 4.71 9.87
C ILE A 166 8.09 5.90 10.85
N ARG A 167 7.34 5.83 11.95
CA ARG A 167 7.21 6.93 12.91
C ARG A 167 8.46 7.19 13.73
N LYS A 168 9.15 6.14 14.18
CA LYS A 168 10.28 6.21 15.13
C LYS A 168 11.64 6.17 14.46
N THR A 169 11.73 5.70 13.22
CA THR A 169 13.00 5.53 12.52
C THR A 169 13.07 6.39 11.27
N PHE A 170 12.12 6.21 10.34
CA PHE A 170 12.16 6.89 9.04
C PHE A 170 11.89 8.38 9.14
N LEU A 171 10.79 8.80 9.78
CA LEU A 171 10.45 10.21 9.88
C LEU A 171 11.51 11.02 10.64
N PRO A 172 12.06 10.58 11.79
CA PRO A 172 13.14 11.33 12.45
C PRO A 172 14.40 11.43 11.59
N ALA A 173 14.78 10.37 10.87
CA ALA A 173 15.92 10.39 9.96
C ALA A 173 15.70 11.34 8.78
N LEU A 174 14.50 11.34 8.21
CA LEU A 174 14.10 12.15 7.05
C LEU A 174 14.02 13.64 7.38
N LEU A 175 13.40 13.98 8.51
CA LEU A 175 13.10 15.35 8.88
C LEU A 175 14.18 15.99 9.76
N LYS A 176 15.18 15.20 10.20
CA LYS A 176 16.24 15.62 11.12
C LYS A 176 15.68 16.32 12.37
N THR A 177 14.53 15.86 12.85
CA THR A 177 13.84 16.48 13.98
C THR A 177 14.40 15.96 15.31
N ASN A 178 14.78 16.87 16.20
CA ASN A 178 15.21 16.55 17.56
C ASN A 178 14.04 16.36 18.56
N PHE A 179 12.80 16.38 18.07
CA PHE A 179 11.60 16.24 18.86
C PHE A 179 10.79 15.00 18.46
N VAL A 180 9.98 14.51 19.40
CA VAL A 180 9.08 13.37 19.16
C VAL A 180 7.90 13.84 18.32
N ILE A 181 7.64 13.15 17.21
CA ILE A 181 6.49 13.43 16.34
C ILE A 181 5.20 13.05 17.07
N GLY A 182 4.44 14.05 17.50
CA GLY A 182 3.12 13.91 18.11
C GLY A 182 2.09 13.31 17.16
N ASN A 183 0.95 12.85 17.70
CA ASN A 183 -0.10 12.20 16.91
C ASN A 183 -0.67 13.11 15.82
N ASP A 184 -0.92 14.38 16.14
CA ASP A 184 -1.50 15.34 15.18
C ASP A 184 -0.55 15.63 14.03
N VAL A 185 0.75 15.81 14.33
CA VAL A 185 1.78 15.99 13.30
C VAL A 185 1.88 14.73 12.43
N ARG A 186 1.91 13.54 13.03
CA ARG A 186 1.95 12.28 12.27
C ARG A 186 0.75 12.13 11.33
N GLU A 187 -0.44 12.51 11.80
CA GLU A 187 -1.67 12.52 10.99
C GLU A 187 -1.56 13.52 9.84
N LEU A 188 -1.08 14.75 10.10
CA LEU A 188 -0.83 15.75 9.06
C LEU A 188 0.14 15.24 7.99
N LEU A 189 1.26 14.65 8.39
CA LEU A 189 2.26 14.10 7.46
C LEU A 189 1.67 12.97 6.58
N SER A 190 0.63 12.28 7.06
CA SER A 190 -0.06 11.23 6.30
C SER A 190 -0.99 11.78 5.20
N LEU A 191 -1.46 13.01 5.34
CA LEU A 191 -2.30 13.67 4.34
C LEU A 191 -1.51 13.95 3.06
N PRO A 192 -2.17 14.03 1.89
CA PRO A 192 -1.50 14.33 0.64
C PRO A 192 -0.91 15.76 0.63
N PRO A 193 0.12 16.04 -0.18
CA PRO A 193 0.75 17.36 -0.24
C PRO A 193 -0.20 18.52 -0.57
N ARG A 194 -1.23 18.30 -1.40
CA ARG A 194 -2.30 19.28 -1.70
C ARG A 194 -3.12 19.72 -0.48
N LEU A 195 -3.04 18.97 0.62
CA LEU A 195 -3.70 19.26 1.90
C LEU A 195 -2.68 19.67 2.98
N GLY A 196 -1.46 20.05 2.57
CA GLY A 196 -0.39 20.46 3.48
C GLY A 196 0.43 19.29 4.07
N GLY A 197 0.03 18.04 3.84
CA GLY A 197 0.79 16.87 4.32
C GLY A 197 2.01 16.51 3.47
N MET A 198 2.53 15.29 3.66
CA MET A 198 3.66 14.73 2.89
C MET A 198 3.30 13.44 2.14
N GLY A 199 2.07 12.92 2.27
CA GLY A 199 1.65 11.68 1.64
C GLY A 199 2.34 10.42 2.19
N ILE A 200 2.89 10.49 3.40
CA ILE A 200 3.52 9.36 4.11
C ILE A 200 2.42 8.62 4.86
N THR A 201 1.71 7.77 4.13
CA THR A 201 0.50 7.12 4.63
C THR A 201 0.75 6.19 5.82
N SER A 202 -0.27 5.95 6.64
CA SER A 202 -0.19 4.97 7.72
C SER A 202 -0.70 3.60 7.25
N PRO A 203 0.16 2.56 7.16
CA PRO A 203 -0.28 1.23 6.74
C PRO A 203 -1.32 0.63 7.69
N GLU A 204 -1.17 0.82 9.01
CA GLU A 204 -2.11 0.33 10.04
C GLU A 204 -3.51 0.94 9.85
N LYS A 205 -3.60 2.28 9.75
CA LYS A 205 -4.90 2.98 9.63
C LYS A 205 -5.59 2.75 8.28
N MET A 206 -4.82 2.54 7.22
CA MET A 206 -5.37 2.35 5.88
C MET A 206 -5.78 0.91 5.55
N ALA A 207 -5.38 -0.07 6.36
CA ALA A 207 -5.56 -1.48 6.04
C ALA A 207 -7.03 -1.84 5.79
N GLU A 208 -7.91 -1.52 6.74
CA GLU A 208 -9.32 -1.91 6.64
C GLU A 208 -10.08 -1.08 5.61
N GLU A 209 -9.72 0.19 5.42
CA GLU A 209 -10.29 1.03 4.36
C GLU A 209 -9.95 0.48 2.97
N GLU A 210 -8.67 0.17 2.69
CA GLU A 210 -8.25 -0.41 1.42
C GLU A 210 -8.84 -1.81 1.18
N ASN A 211 -8.99 -2.64 2.22
CA ASN A 211 -9.64 -3.93 2.11
C ASN A 211 -11.12 -3.80 1.75
N ARG A 212 -11.86 -2.98 2.50
CA ARG A 212 -13.29 -2.72 2.28
C ARG A 212 -13.53 -2.17 0.87
N ASP A 213 -12.71 -1.22 0.46
CA ASP A 213 -12.76 -0.61 -0.86
C ASP A 213 -12.50 -1.66 -1.95
N SER A 214 -11.50 -2.52 -1.77
CA SER A 214 -11.23 -3.63 -2.70
C SER A 214 -12.42 -4.57 -2.82
N ILE A 215 -13.01 -5.00 -1.70
CA ILE A 215 -14.19 -5.89 -1.69
C ILE A 215 -15.37 -5.23 -2.41
N HIS A 216 -15.60 -3.94 -2.16
CA HIS A 216 -16.70 -3.24 -2.79
C HIS A 216 -16.51 -3.12 -4.31
N LEU A 217 -15.30 -2.77 -4.75
CA LEU A 217 -14.96 -2.62 -6.16
C LEU A 217 -15.05 -3.95 -6.92
N THR A 218 -14.64 -5.07 -6.31
CA THR A 218 -14.64 -6.38 -6.97
C THR A 218 -15.93 -7.17 -6.80
N ARG A 219 -16.93 -6.65 -6.07
CA ARG A 219 -18.15 -7.39 -5.71
C ARG A 219 -18.85 -8.04 -6.90
N SER A 220 -19.13 -7.27 -7.95
CA SER A 220 -19.84 -7.78 -9.13
C SER A 220 -19.09 -8.92 -9.82
N LEU A 221 -17.76 -8.82 -9.91
CA LEU A 221 -16.92 -9.87 -10.47
C LEU A 221 -16.92 -11.11 -9.56
N THR A 222 -16.79 -10.92 -8.25
CA THR A 222 -16.83 -12.02 -7.27
C THR A 222 -18.16 -12.78 -7.34
N GLU A 223 -19.29 -12.09 -7.45
CA GLU A 223 -20.62 -12.70 -7.55
C GLU A 223 -20.73 -13.57 -8.81
N LYS A 224 -20.21 -13.11 -9.96
CA LYS A 224 -20.16 -13.88 -11.20
C LYS A 224 -19.27 -15.12 -11.11
N ILE A 225 -18.09 -14.98 -10.50
CA ILE A 225 -17.20 -16.12 -10.25
C ILE A 225 -17.91 -17.15 -9.36
N ILE A 226 -18.61 -16.71 -8.31
CA ILE A 226 -19.35 -17.60 -7.41
C ILE A 226 -20.53 -18.28 -8.12
N ALA A 227 -21.19 -17.56 -9.04
CA ALA A 227 -22.27 -18.07 -9.87
C ALA A 227 -21.78 -18.97 -11.03
N GLN A 228 -20.47 -19.04 -11.26
CA GLN A 228 -19.86 -19.73 -12.41
C GLN A 228 -20.41 -19.21 -13.75
N ASP A 229 -20.60 -17.90 -13.85
CA ASP A 229 -21.06 -17.24 -15.07
C ASP A 229 -19.97 -17.28 -16.15
N ALA A 230 -20.15 -18.16 -17.14
CA ALA A 230 -19.22 -18.36 -18.25
C ALA A 230 -19.07 -17.12 -19.15
N LYS A 231 -20.07 -16.23 -19.19
CA LYS A 231 -20.01 -15.03 -20.04
C LYS A 231 -19.14 -13.95 -19.41
N GLY A 232 -19.17 -13.84 -18.07
CA GLY A 232 -18.32 -12.91 -17.31
C GLY A 232 -18.47 -11.43 -17.69
N GLU A 233 -19.55 -11.06 -18.39
CA GLU A 233 -19.77 -9.71 -18.89
C GLU A 233 -19.83 -8.74 -17.73
N THR A 234 -18.97 -7.72 -17.70
CA THR A 234 -18.91 -6.75 -16.61
C THR A 234 -19.19 -5.37 -17.16
N ASP A 235 -20.12 -4.65 -16.53
CA ASP A 235 -20.39 -3.25 -16.88
C ASP A 235 -19.19 -2.38 -16.48
N GLN A 236 -18.31 -2.14 -17.45
CA GLN A 236 -17.11 -1.36 -17.25
C GLN A 236 -17.41 0.09 -16.88
N ASN A 237 -18.53 0.64 -17.34
CA ASN A 237 -18.95 2.00 -17.00
C ASN A 237 -19.37 2.08 -15.54
N ALA A 238 -20.16 1.11 -15.06
CA ALA A 238 -20.52 1.03 -13.64
C ALA A 238 -19.27 0.89 -12.74
N VAL A 239 -18.29 0.07 -13.13
CA VAL A 239 -17.02 -0.07 -12.39
C VAL A 239 -16.23 1.25 -12.37
N LEU A 240 -16.19 1.98 -13.50
CA LEU A 240 -15.50 3.26 -13.60
C LEU A 240 -16.17 4.33 -12.71
N GLU A 241 -17.50 4.42 -12.74
CA GLU A 241 -18.27 5.35 -11.90
C GLU A 241 -18.14 5.02 -10.42
N LEU A 242 -18.13 3.74 -10.06
CA LEU A 242 -17.85 3.31 -8.70
C LEU A 242 -16.44 3.75 -8.25
N LYS A 243 -15.43 3.54 -9.09
CA LYS A 243 -14.04 3.97 -8.81
C LYS A 243 -13.95 5.50 -8.61
N LYS A 244 -14.65 6.29 -9.43
CA LYS A 244 -14.73 7.75 -9.26
C LYS A 244 -15.37 8.13 -7.93
N THR A 245 -16.47 7.49 -7.57
CA THR A 245 -17.20 7.72 -6.33
C THR A 245 -16.33 7.41 -5.10
N MET A 246 -15.65 6.26 -5.10
CA MET A 246 -14.72 5.88 -4.03
C MET A 246 -13.56 6.86 -3.91
N SER A 247 -12.98 7.29 -5.05
CA SER A 247 -11.94 8.31 -5.05
C SER A 247 -12.43 9.62 -4.45
N ARG A 248 -13.66 10.06 -4.78
CA ARG A 248 -14.26 11.28 -4.22
C ARG A 248 -14.49 11.15 -2.71
N ASN A 249 -15.01 10.01 -2.24
CA ASN A 249 -15.22 9.75 -0.82
C ASN A 249 -13.91 9.78 -0.04
N LYS A 250 -12.84 9.17 -0.59
CA LYS A 250 -11.49 9.23 -0.01
C LYS A 250 -10.95 10.66 0.07
N GLN A 251 -11.16 11.46 -0.97
CA GLN A 251 -10.77 12.87 -0.96
C GLN A 251 -11.54 13.69 0.09
N ASN A 252 -12.85 13.45 0.23
CA ASN A 252 -13.68 14.11 1.25
C ASN A 252 -13.22 13.75 2.66
N ALA A 253 -13.00 12.46 2.94
CA ALA A 253 -12.50 12.01 4.24
C ALA A 253 -11.14 12.63 4.58
N GLN A 254 -10.25 12.82 3.60
CA GLN A 254 -8.98 13.52 3.81
C GLN A 254 -9.18 15.01 4.18
N VAL A 255 -10.16 15.67 3.55
CA VAL A 255 -10.51 17.07 3.88
C VAL A 255 -11.10 17.17 5.27
N GLU A 256 -11.99 16.25 5.67
CA GLU A 256 -12.57 16.18 7.01
C GLU A 256 -11.48 15.98 8.08
N ARG A 257 -10.55 15.06 7.86
CA ARG A 257 -9.38 14.86 8.76
C ARG A 257 -8.55 16.13 8.88
N LEU A 258 -8.31 16.84 7.77
CA LEU A 258 -7.61 18.12 7.81
C LEU A 258 -8.37 19.16 8.63
N GLN A 259 -9.70 19.25 8.51
CA GLN A 259 -10.49 20.20 9.29
C GLN A 259 -10.40 19.89 10.79
N HIS A 260 -10.45 18.61 11.16
CA HIS A 260 -10.23 18.22 12.55
C HIS A 260 -8.84 18.66 13.06
N LEU A 261 -7.78 18.45 12.25
CA LEU A 261 -6.43 18.89 12.60
C LEU A 261 -6.32 20.40 12.76
N LYS A 262 -7.00 21.20 11.94
CA LYS A 262 -7.01 22.66 12.05
C LYS A 262 -7.60 23.16 13.38
N ASN A 263 -8.47 22.38 14.02
CA ASN A 263 -9.07 22.74 15.31
C ASN A 263 -8.17 22.44 16.51
N VAL A 264 -7.23 21.51 16.38
CA VAL A 264 -6.35 21.06 17.49
C VAL A 264 -4.93 21.56 17.36
N MET A 265 -4.49 21.92 16.15
CA MET A 265 -3.13 22.41 15.90
C MET A 265 -2.95 23.88 16.26
N PRO A 266 -1.71 24.30 16.60
CA PRO A 266 -1.39 25.72 16.79
C PRO A 266 -1.75 26.58 15.58
N ILE A 267 -2.21 27.80 15.84
CA ILE A 267 -2.64 28.77 14.81
C ILE A 267 -1.55 28.99 13.76
N GLU A 268 -0.28 29.08 14.19
CA GLU A 268 0.84 29.27 13.27
C GLU A 268 1.03 28.08 12.30
N THR A 269 0.89 26.85 12.79
CA THR A 269 0.92 25.65 11.94
C THR A 269 -0.24 25.66 10.95
N VAL A 270 -1.44 26.07 11.37
CA VAL A 270 -2.61 26.17 10.49
C VAL A 270 -2.41 27.19 9.38
N LYS A 271 -1.78 28.35 9.66
CA LYS A 271 -1.40 29.33 8.63
C LYS A 271 -0.43 28.73 7.61
N LYS A 272 0.60 28.01 8.08
CA LYS A 272 1.59 27.36 7.19
C LYS A 272 0.95 26.25 6.35
N ILE A 273 0.02 25.49 6.91
CA ILE A 273 -0.79 24.52 6.17
C ILE A 273 -1.57 25.22 5.05
N HIS A 274 -2.23 26.35 5.33
CA HIS A 274 -2.98 27.09 4.31
C HIS A 274 -2.10 27.49 3.13
N ILE A 275 -0.90 28.02 3.41
CA ILE A 275 0.11 28.35 2.39
C ILE A 275 0.52 27.10 1.60
N ALA A 276 0.71 25.95 2.28
CA ALA A 276 1.08 24.69 1.64
C ALA A 276 -0.01 24.10 0.72
N GLN A 277 -1.27 24.55 0.85
CA GLN A 277 -2.39 24.17 -0.02
C GLN A 277 -2.44 24.99 -1.31
N GLU A 278 -1.68 26.08 -1.43
CA GLU A 278 -1.65 26.90 -2.64
C GLU A 278 -1.16 26.12 -3.86
N THR A 279 -1.66 26.51 -5.04
CA THR A 279 -1.34 25.81 -6.28
C THR A 279 0.16 25.87 -6.55
N GLY A 280 0.80 24.71 -6.68
CA GLY A 280 2.23 24.59 -6.91
C GLY A 280 3.12 24.68 -5.67
N ALA A 281 2.58 25.01 -4.48
CA ALA A 281 3.35 25.16 -3.24
C ALA A 281 4.06 23.86 -2.78
N SER A 282 3.58 22.71 -3.26
CA SER A 282 4.14 21.40 -2.95
C SER A 282 4.96 20.79 -4.10
N ASN A 283 5.18 21.50 -5.21
CA ASN A 283 5.88 20.96 -6.38
C ASN A 283 7.31 20.52 -6.07
N TRP A 284 8.03 21.29 -5.24
CA TRP A 284 9.38 20.94 -4.80
C TRP A 284 9.43 19.61 -4.03
N LEU A 285 8.34 19.24 -3.37
CA LEU A 285 8.21 18.01 -2.60
C LEU A 285 7.75 16.86 -3.50
N THR A 286 6.82 17.09 -4.43
CA THR A 286 6.22 16.03 -5.26
C THR A 286 7.00 15.72 -6.55
N CYS A 287 7.98 16.54 -6.92
CA CYS A 287 8.80 16.30 -8.09
C CYS A 287 9.81 15.17 -7.85
N LEU A 288 10.15 14.41 -8.89
CA LEU A 288 11.24 13.44 -8.80
C LEU A 288 12.59 14.18 -8.70
N PRO A 289 13.48 13.80 -7.75
CA PRO A 289 14.75 14.49 -7.54
C PRO A 289 15.78 14.13 -8.62
N ILE A 290 15.58 14.63 -9.84
CA ILE A 290 16.46 14.39 -10.98
C ILE A 290 17.58 15.44 -11.02
N ARG A 291 18.81 15.02 -10.70
CA ARG A 291 19.98 15.91 -10.58
C ARG A 291 20.28 16.69 -11.87
N THR A 292 20.19 16.02 -13.02
CA THR A 292 20.44 16.64 -14.34
C THR A 292 19.41 17.70 -14.72
N LYS A 293 18.27 17.75 -14.03
CA LYS A 293 17.21 18.76 -14.23
C LYS A 293 17.18 19.82 -13.13
N GLY A 294 18.09 19.76 -12.15
CA GLY A 294 18.12 20.69 -11.02
C GLY A 294 16.96 20.51 -10.03
N PHE A 295 16.30 19.35 -10.03
CA PHE A 295 15.16 19.07 -9.12
C PHE A 295 15.57 18.40 -7.82
N SER A 296 16.84 17.98 -7.70
CA SER A 296 17.38 17.43 -6.47
C SER A 296 17.70 18.55 -5.49
N LEU A 297 17.16 18.43 -4.27
CA LEU A 297 17.52 19.27 -3.14
C LEU A 297 18.61 18.56 -2.36
N ASN A 298 19.62 19.29 -1.91
CA ASN A 298 20.59 18.74 -0.98
C ASN A 298 19.94 18.52 0.41
N LYS A 299 20.68 17.85 1.30
CA LYS A 299 20.18 17.52 2.64
C LYS A 299 19.66 18.72 3.41
N GLN A 300 20.41 19.82 3.45
CA GLN A 300 20.05 21.01 4.22
C GLN A 300 18.86 21.72 3.59
N GLU A 301 18.87 21.90 2.26
CA GLU A 301 17.75 22.50 1.51
C GLU A 301 16.43 21.75 1.74
N PHE A 302 16.45 20.43 1.72
CA PHE A 302 15.24 19.63 1.95
C PHE A 302 14.73 19.78 3.38
N VAL A 303 15.60 19.64 4.38
CA VAL A 303 15.22 19.75 5.80
C VAL A 303 14.69 21.14 6.11
N ASP A 304 15.34 22.19 5.62
CA ASP A 304 14.92 23.57 5.83
C ASP A 304 13.60 23.84 5.11
N ALA A 305 13.42 23.36 3.87
CA ALA A 305 12.15 23.49 3.16
C ALA A 305 10.99 22.83 3.90
N VAL A 306 11.20 21.65 4.51
CA VAL A 306 10.21 21.00 5.36
C VAL A 306 9.94 21.81 6.62
N ALA A 307 10.98 22.30 7.30
CA ALA A 307 10.82 23.11 8.50
C ALA A 307 10.03 24.40 8.21
N LEU A 308 10.36 25.11 7.12
CA LEU A 308 9.63 26.27 6.63
C LEU A 308 8.17 25.95 6.30
N ARG A 309 7.91 24.81 5.65
CA ARG A 309 6.57 24.34 5.29
C ARG A 309 5.66 24.15 6.51
N TYR A 310 6.20 23.72 7.65
CA TYR A 310 5.43 23.48 8.86
C TYR A 310 5.61 24.54 9.95
N GLY A 311 6.42 25.57 9.70
CA GLY A 311 6.76 26.58 10.70
C GLY A 311 7.61 26.03 11.85
N TRP A 312 8.38 24.98 11.61
CA TRP A 312 9.30 24.41 12.59
C TRP A 312 10.59 25.23 12.66
N PRO A 313 11.32 25.18 13.79
CA PRO A 313 12.63 25.81 13.90
C PRO A 313 13.61 25.26 12.86
N VAL A 314 14.28 26.17 12.16
CA VAL A 314 15.37 25.84 11.23
C VAL A 314 16.68 25.81 11.99
N GLU A 315 17.47 24.75 11.81
CA GLU A 315 18.74 24.56 12.49
C GLU A 315 19.82 25.52 11.93
N GLY A 316 20.70 26.02 12.80
CA GLY A 316 21.81 26.88 12.38
C GLY A 316 21.45 28.36 12.18
N LEU A 317 20.19 28.76 12.36
CA LEU A 317 19.82 30.17 12.42
C LEU A 317 20.44 30.85 13.66
N PRO A 318 21.14 31.99 13.50
CA PRO A 318 21.55 32.81 14.64
C PRO A 318 20.34 33.20 15.46
N LYS A 319 20.49 33.35 16.79
CA LYS A 319 19.37 33.79 17.66
C LYS A 319 19.01 35.27 17.47
N THR A 320 19.97 36.07 17.05
CA THR A 320 19.85 37.53 16.90
C THR A 320 20.34 37.93 15.52
N CYS A 321 19.59 38.80 14.86
CA CYS A 321 19.92 39.33 13.54
C CYS A 321 20.93 40.47 13.67
N VAL A 322 21.63 40.79 12.59
CA VAL A 322 22.57 41.92 12.52
C VAL A 322 21.88 43.27 12.80
N CYS A 323 20.55 43.35 12.63
CA CYS A 323 19.78 44.54 13.03
C CYS A 323 19.54 44.66 14.55
N GLY A 324 19.84 43.63 15.35
CA GLY A 324 19.63 43.58 16.79
C GLY A 324 18.36 42.83 17.25
N ASP A 325 17.46 42.50 16.32
CA ASP A 325 16.18 41.84 16.66
C ASP A 325 16.33 40.30 16.78
N PRO A 326 15.39 39.61 17.48
CA PRO A 326 15.31 38.16 17.46
C PRO A 326 15.14 37.63 16.03
N ASN A 327 16.02 36.72 15.63
CA ASN A 327 16.10 36.24 14.26
C ASN A 327 15.19 35.04 14.03
N SER A 328 13.89 35.30 13.98
CA SER A 328 12.91 34.31 13.52
C SER A 328 13.08 34.01 12.03
N VAL A 329 12.47 32.92 11.56
CA VAL A 329 12.40 32.59 10.13
C VAL A 329 11.81 33.76 9.33
N ASP A 330 10.68 34.31 9.78
CA ASP A 330 10.00 35.40 9.07
C ASP A 330 10.85 36.69 9.08
N HIS A 331 11.57 36.96 10.18
CA HIS A 331 12.52 38.06 10.25
C HIS A 331 13.71 37.85 9.29
N THR A 332 14.25 36.64 9.23
CA THR A 332 15.34 36.27 8.31
C THR A 332 14.95 36.54 6.84
N MET A 333 13.68 36.30 6.49
CA MET A 333 13.19 36.50 5.12
C MET A 333 12.91 37.98 4.78
N THR A 334 12.69 38.84 5.77
CA THR A 334 12.20 40.22 5.55
C THR A 334 13.20 41.30 5.96
N CYS A 335 14.19 40.98 6.80
CA CYS A 335 15.12 41.97 7.33
C CYS A 335 16.03 42.54 6.23
N LYS A 336 16.05 43.87 6.12
CA LYS A 336 16.84 44.61 5.13
C LYS A 336 18.34 44.71 5.47
N LYS A 337 18.73 44.47 6.73
CA LYS A 337 20.12 44.62 7.20
C LYS A 337 20.89 43.30 7.28
N GLY A 338 20.21 42.20 7.58
CA GLY A 338 20.84 40.88 7.75
C GLY A 338 20.02 39.71 7.21
N GLY A 339 18.87 39.99 6.59
CA GLY A 339 18.01 38.97 6.01
C GLY A 339 18.30 38.69 4.54
N PHE A 340 17.51 37.78 3.97
CA PHE A 340 17.60 37.33 2.56
C PHE A 340 17.55 38.50 1.56
N VAL A 341 16.79 39.56 1.89
CA VAL A 341 16.69 40.79 1.07
C VAL A 341 18.04 41.47 0.89
N HIS A 342 18.87 41.52 1.94
CA HIS A 342 20.21 42.12 1.87
C HIS A 342 21.15 41.29 0.99
N VAL A 343 21.12 39.95 1.13
CA VAL A 343 22.00 39.02 0.40
C VAL A 343 21.77 39.08 -1.11
N HIS A 344 20.54 39.36 -1.56
CA HIS A 344 20.22 39.52 -2.98
C HIS A 344 20.54 40.91 -3.55
N GLN A 345 20.62 41.95 -2.72
CA GLN A 345 20.97 43.31 -3.17
C GLN A 345 22.49 43.54 -3.24
N THR A 346 23.29 42.66 -2.64
CA THR A 346 24.76 42.74 -2.60
C THR A 346 25.47 41.71 -3.48
N ARG A 347 24.71 40.97 -4.30
CA ARG A 347 25.23 40.23 -5.48
C ARG A 347 24.91 41.01 -6.73
#